data_AF-A0A4P5U6B3-F1
#
_entry.id   AF-A0A4P5U6B3-F1
#
_cell.length_a   1.000
_cell.length_b   1.000
_cell.length_c   1.000
_cell.angle_alpha   90.00
_cell.angle_beta   90.00
_cell.angle_gamma   90.00
#
_symmetry.space_group_name_H-M   'P 1'
#
loop_
_entity.id
_entity.type
_entity.pdbx_description
1 polymer ?
#
loop_
_entity_poly.entity_id
_entity_poly.type
_entity_poly.pdbx_seq_one_letter_code
_entity_poly.pdbx_strand_id
1 'polypeptide(L)' 'MSFRKRLARVTFLLGVISLVWLIFGILELAPLIFHIPGETNLRTHASATLLFFLSASWAFWNEK' A
#
# COMPACT_ATOMS: atom_id res chain seq x y z
N MET A 1 17.72 -6.05 -14.61
CA MET A 1 17.19 -5.76 -13.26
C MET A 1 16.58 -7.02 -12.70
N SER A 2 16.99 -7.47 -11.50
CA SER A 2 16.49 -8.75 -10.95
C SER A 2 14.97 -8.69 -10.76
N PHE A 3 14.30 -9.85 -10.84
CA PHE A 3 12.87 -9.98 -10.59
C PHE A 3 12.47 -9.33 -9.25
N ARG A 4 13.27 -9.56 -8.21
CA ARG A 4 13.09 -8.98 -6.87
C ARG A 4 13.18 -7.46 -6.86
N LYS A 5 14.15 -6.86 -7.57
CA LYS A 5 14.27 -5.40 -7.77
C LYS A 5 13.03 -4.81 -8.45
N ARG A 6 12.46 -5.53 -9.43
CA ARG A 6 11.23 -5.10 -10.13
C ARG A 6 10.03 -5.16 -9.19
N LEU A 7 9.90 -6.25 -8.45
CA LEU A 7 8.85 -6.42 -7.45
C LEU A 7 8.93 -5.31 -6.38
N ALA A 8 10.13 -5.03 -5.87
CA ALA A 8 10.36 -4.00 -4.86
C ALA A 8 9.88 -2.61 -5.29
N ARG A 9 10.23 -2.20 -6.52
CA ARG A 9 9.74 -0.92 -7.06
C ARG A 9 8.22 -0.92 -7.25
N VAL A 10 7.64 -2.00 -7.75
CA VAL A 10 6.20 -2.08 -8.00
C VAL A 10 5.43 -2.03 -6.69
N THR A 11 5.80 -2.82 -5.68
CA THR A 11 5.13 -2.82 -4.38
C THR A 11 5.32 -1.51 -3.63
N PHE A 12 6.48 -0.88 -3.77
CA PHE A 12 6.71 0.46 -3.21
C PHE A 12 5.84 1.53 -3.87
N LEU A 13 5.78 1.56 -5.20
CA LEU A 13 4.93 2.50 -5.94
C LEU A 13 3.45 2.30 -5.58
N LEU A 14 2.98 1.05 -5.51
CA LEU A 14 1.63 0.74 -5.06
C LEU A 14 1.40 1.18 -3.61
N GLY A 15 2.38 1.00 -2.72
CA GLY A 15 2.32 1.49 -1.34
C GLY A 15 2.18 3.01 -1.26
N VAL A 16 2.97 3.75 -2.04
CA VAL A 16 2.87 5.22 -2.10
C VAL A 16 1.52 5.67 -2.66
N ILE A 17 1.05 5.06 -3.74
CA ILE A 17 -0.28 5.36 -4.31
C ILE A 17 -1.38 5.08 -3.28
N SER A 18 -1.32 3.93 -2.61
CA SER A 18 -2.27 3.54 -1.58
C SER A 18 -2.25 4.52 -0.39
N LEU A 19 -1.06 4.98 0.02
CA LEU A 19 -0.90 5.96 1.08
C LEU A 19 -1.51 7.32 0.71
N VAL A 20 -1.24 7.83 -0.50
CA VAL A 20 -1.84 9.07 -1.00
C VAL A 20 -3.36 8.95 -1.06
N TRP A 21 -3.87 7.82 -1.56
CA TRP A 21 -5.30 7.56 -1.61
C TRP A 21 -5.93 7.52 -0.21
N LEU A 22 -5.28 6.88 0.75
CA LEU A 22 -5.72 6.83 2.15
C LEU A 22 -5.79 8.24 2.76
N ILE A 23 -4.78 9.09 2.51
CA ILE A 23 -4.77 10.48 2.99
C ILE A 23 -5.94 11.25 2.37
N PHE A 24 -6.18 11.11 1.06
CA PHE A 24 -7.34 11.73 0.42
C PHE A 24 -8.68 11.21 0.98
N GLY A 25 -8.76 9.93 1.31
CA GLY A 25 -9.93 9.36 1.98
C GLY A 25 -10.16 9.91 3.38
N ILE A 26 -9.09 10.14 4.15
CA ILE A 26 -9.16 10.78 5.49
C ILE A 26 -9.62 12.24 5.38
N LEU A 27 -9.19 12.95 4.34
CA LEU A 27 -9.58 14.33 4.06
C LEU A 27 -10.94 14.44 3.35
N GLU A 28 -11.66 13.32 3.16
CA GLU A 28 -12.93 13.25 2.44
C GLU A 28 -12.86 13.75 0.98
N LEU A 29 -11.66 13.82 0.40
CA LEU A 29 -11.41 14.25 -0.98
C LEU A 29 -11.61 13.13 -2.01
N ALA A 30 -11.56 11.87 -1.58
CA ALA A 30 -11.75 10.70 -2.42
C ALA A 30 -12.51 9.59 -1.67
N PRO A 31 -13.35 8.79 -2.35
CA PRO A 31 -14.04 7.69 -1.71
C PRO A 31 -13.07 6.53 -1.38
N LEU A 32 -13.28 5.92 -0.23
CA LEU A 32 -12.65 4.66 0.16
C LEU A 32 -13.43 3.50 -0.48
N ILE A 33 -12.83 2.85 -1.48
CA ILE A 33 -13.51 1.90 -2.39
C ILE A 33 -13.56 0.47 -1.82
N PHE A 34 -12.52 0.07 -1.09
CA PHE A 34 -12.44 -1.25 -0.48
C PHE A 34 -13.21 -1.34 0.84
N HIS A 35 -13.96 -2.44 1.00
CA HIS A 35 -14.68 -2.77 2.23
C HIS A 35 -14.42 -4.22 2.60
N ILE A 36 -13.91 -4.45 3.81
CA ILE A 36 -13.85 -5.79 4.43
C ILE A 36 -15.03 -5.90 5.40
N PRO A 37 -15.88 -6.94 5.29
CA PRO A 37 -16.98 -7.14 6.23
C PRO A 37 -16.50 -7.18 7.68
N GLY A 38 -17.15 -6.41 8.56
CA GLY A 38 -16.78 -6.30 9.98
C GLY A 38 -15.66 -5.30 10.29
N GLU A 39 -15.12 -4.63 9.26
CA GLU A 39 -14.05 -3.65 9.38
C GLU A 39 -14.51 -2.27 8.89
N THR A 40 -13.88 -1.20 9.37
CA THR A 40 -14.10 0.12 8.78
C THR A 40 -13.37 0.23 7.43
N ASN A 41 -13.93 1.01 6.50
CA ASN A 41 -13.27 1.28 5.22
C ASN A 41 -11.88 1.88 5.44
N LEU A 42 -11.73 2.75 6.44
CA LEU A 42 -10.45 3.35 6.81
C LEU A 42 -9.42 2.28 7.22
N ARG A 43 -9.80 1.37 8.12
CA ARG A 43 -8.92 0.28 8.59
C ARG A 43 -8.55 -0.70 7.47
N THR A 44 -9.47 -0.93 6.55
CA THR A 44 -9.24 -1.74 5.35
C THR A 44 -8.12 -1.14 4.48
N HIS A 45 -8.21 0.15 4.15
CA HIS A 45 -7.21 0.82 3.29
C HIS A 45 -5.86 1.04 4.01
N ALA A 46 -5.89 1.30 5.31
CA ALA A 46 -4.67 1.36 6.13
C ALA A 46 -3.92 0.02 6.12
N SER A 47 -4.65 -1.09 6.30
CA SER A 47 -4.09 -2.45 6.24
C SER A 47 -3.50 -2.76 4.85
N ALA A 48 -4.19 -2.40 3.78
CA ALA A 48 -3.69 -2.59 2.41
C ALA A 48 -2.39 -1.80 2.16
N THR A 49 -2.36 -0.53 2.60
CA THR A 49 -1.17 0.33 2.52
C THR A 49 0.02 -0.29 3.26
N LEU A 50 -0.22 -0.79 4.48
CA LEU A 50 0.79 -1.49 5.28
C LEU A 50 1.32 -2.74 4.55
N LEU A 51 0.43 -3.56 3.97
CA LEU A 51 0.83 -4.78 3.24
C LEU A 51 1.72 -4.48 2.04
N PHE A 52 1.44 -3.41 1.29
CA PHE A 52 2.30 -2.99 0.19
C PHE A 52 3.69 -2.58 0.68
N PHE A 53 3.78 -1.80 1.76
CA PHE A 53 5.07 -1.38 2.32
C PHE A 53 5.85 -2.52 2.97
N LEU A 54 5.18 -3.47 3.64
CA LEU A 54 5.83 -4.67 4.16
C LEU A 54 6.39 -5.53 3.02
N SER A 55 5.63 -5.68 1.93
CA SER A 55 6.08 -6.38 0.73
C SER A 55 7.27 -5.67 0.07
N ALA A 56 7.25 -4.34 0.02
CA ALA A 56 8.36 -3.53 -0.48
C ALA A 56 9.61 -3.68 0.40
N SER A 57 9.46 -3.59 1.73
CA SER A 57 10.54 -3.79 2.70
C SER A 57 11.20 -5.15 2.53
N TRP A 58 10.41 -6.23 2.46
CA TRP A 58 10.94 -7.57 2.20
C TRP A 58 11.62 -7.67 0.83
N ALA A 59 11.05 -7.06 -0.21
CA ALA A 59 11.61 -7.11 -1.55
C ALA A 59 12.95 -6.36 -1.66
N PHE A 60 13.09 -5.19 -1.02
CA PHE A 60 14.34 -4.43 -0.91
C PHE A 60 15.35 -5.02 0.10
N TRP A 61 14.95 -6.02 0.89
CA TRP A 61 15.81 -6.59 1.92
C TRP A 61 17.12 -7.16 1.35
N ASN A 62 18.25 -6.78 1.94
CA ASN A 62 19.61 -7.16 1.52
C ASN A 62 19.94 -6.82 0.05
N GLU A 63 19.25 -5.82 -0.52
CA GLU A 63 19.65 -5.26 -1.80
C GLU A 63 20.99 -4.53 -1.64
N LYS A 64 22.02 -5.02 -2.34
CA LYS A 64 23.36 -4.40 -2.41
C LYS A 64 23.40 -3.30 -3.45
#